data_AF-A0A353VCR6-F1
#
_entry.id   AF-A0A353VCR6-F1
#
_cell.length_a   1.000
_cell.length_b   1.000
_cell.length_c   1.000
_cell.angle_alpha   90.00
_cell.angle_beta   90.00
_cell.angle_gamma   90.00
#
_symmetry.space_group_name_H-M   'P 1'
#
loop_
_entity.id
_entity.type
_entity.pdbx_description
1 polymer ?
#
loop_
_entity_poly.entity_id
_entity_poly.type
_entity_poly.pdbx_seq_one_letter_code
_entity_poly.pdbx_strand_id
1 'polypeptide(L)'
;MHADRRGAGPRPPATAQGRRAPGHRERRRLLRVAVHAVHPAPAGRRAAGPGRARGRAPARDLARHLRPGSRPGTPASGRLRALSLLAVVLRGLAQVVFSDRPAVGLLVVAATAAVAPWSALAAVAGAVAGTAAGRVFRTSDDASWRAGLSAYNPAVVGISWGGVLARQEASAGLFPLALGAAIALDAPLRRASARLGLPPLSAAAVLTVWLSFWVFRAFGQDLWAYPGLLPWGEAGVAAAIVLVAASTLWTAPRAALTTTALVAASVAVWRWGLGEPGLGPAGLWAFTVAPAAFGTSAVFLRDSRLGLLAGGAAALLGAGLWIAWVVSGAAGVLPPVLAPFVLGVWVVLWGVARRWGAEALDPALGLAAGLVRRARRRRAPAVVLTGAGVSTASGIPDYVSGAWLDPEVPVADYAHDRFLASRACREAYWNACHRFRRHTVAARPNPAHRALAELERRGAVAAVVTQNVDGLHQAAGSRAVVELHGNIEGLRCLGCGLRYAWPRDEVWLAGDPLCGACGSWLKPAVIALGEDLPLDAWAAADEAVARCGLLLVVGTQVAISSAAALLAAARRRGARVVFVNTGPVLAPVGPDDLFLRIPAERTLPALALLLDCPTDTRGESRWPR
;
A
#
# COMPACT_ATOMS: atom_id res chain seq x y z
N MET A 1 24.70 -12.41 66.90
CA MET A 1 25.96 -12.77 67.58
C MET A 1 27.05 -13.02 66.53
N HIS A 2 28.32 -13.07 66.94
CA HIS A 2 29.53 -13.27 66.11
C HIS A 2 29.43 -14.51 65.16
N ALA A 3 30.04 -14.63 63.97
CA ALA A 3 31.37 -14.25 63.44
C ALA A 3 32.53 -15.07 64.08
N ASP A 4 33.61 -15.51 63.41
CA ASP A 4 34.19 -15.32 62.05
C ASP A 4 35.17 -16.53 61.78
N ARG A 5 35.90 -16.85 60.68
CA ARG A 5 36.24 -16.26 59.37
C ARG A 5 36.82 -17.38 58.44
N ARG A 6 37.10 -17.09 57.15
CA ARG A 6 37.89 -17.88 56.14
C ARG A 6 37.11 -19.04 55.44
N GLY A 7 37.41 -19.47 54.20
CA GLY A 7 38.28 -18.89 53.16
C GLY A 7 38.94 -19.93 52.23
N ALA A 8 38.38 -20.19 51.03
CA ALA A 8 39.00 -21.02 49.97
C ALA A 8 38.46 -20.67 48.57
N GLY A 9 39.26 -20.85 47.51
CA GLY A 9 38.92 -20.49 46.12
C GLY A 9 38.16 -21.58 45.34
N PRO A 10 37.57 -21.24 44.16
CA PRO A 10 36.76 -22.15 43.37
C PRO A 10 37.58 -23.22 42.62
N ARG A 11 37.07 -24.46 42.57
CA ARG A 11 37.57 -25.53 41.70
C ARG A 11 37.02 -25.38 40.26
N PRO A 12 37.77 -25.77 39.22
CA PRO A 12 37.33 -25.66 37.83
C PRO A 12 36.40 -26.82 37.39
N PRO A 13 35.44 -26.57 36.47
CA PRO A 13 34.67 -27.62 35.81
C PRO A 13 35.38 -28.20 34.57
N ALA A 14 34.97 -29.41 34.17
CA ALA A 14 35.62 -30.28 33.20
C ALA A 14 35.80 -29.74 31.77
N THR A 15 36.82 -30.26 31.08
CA THR A 15 37.07 -30.07 29.64
C THR A 15 35.99 -30.72 28.77
N ALA A 16 35.35 -29.94 27.88
CA ALA A 16 34.49 -30.45 26.82
C ALA A 16 35.20 -30.43 25.46
N GLN A 17 34.99 -31.47 24.65
CA GLN A 17 35.73 -31.70 23.41
C GLN A 17 35.32 -30.72 22.29
N GLY A 18 36.29 -30.20 21.56
CA GLY A 18 36.09 -29.10 20.61
C GLY A 18 35.43 -29.52 19.28
N ARG A 19 34.36 -28.82 18.89
CA ARG A 19 33.91 -28.75 17.49
C ARG A 19 34.65 -27.61 16.78
N ARG A 20 35.55 -27.94 15.85
CA ARG A 20 36.37 -26.96 15.12
C ARG A 20 35.50 -26.04 14.26
N ALA A 21 35.83 -24.75 14.22
CA ALA A 21 35.24 -23.81 13.26
C ALA A 21 35.71 -24.14 11.83
N PRO A 22 34.86 -23.95 10.79
CA PRO A 22 35.20 -24.30 9.41
C PRO A 22 36.29 -23.38 8.84
N GLY A 23 37.26 -24.00 8.18
CA GLY A 23 38.52 -23.37 7.78
C GLY A 23 38.39 -22.36 6.62
N HIS A 24 39.44 -21.54 6.46
CA HIS A 24 39.47 -20.42 5.50
C HIS A 24 39.24 -20.81 4.03
N ARG A 25 39.53 -22.07 3.64
CA ARG A 25 39.24 -22.60 2.29
C ARG A 25 37.75 -22.93 2.08
N GLU A 26 37.03 -23.30 3.14
CA GLU A 26 35.63 -23.75 3.06
C GLU A 26 34.67 -22.55 2.96
N ARG A 27 34.94 -21.49 3.73
CA ARG A 27 34.28 -20.17 3.56
C ARG A 27 34.42 -19.63 2.13
N ARG A 28 35.57 -19.84 1.48
CA ARG A 28 35.80 -19.47 0.07
C ARG A 28 35.02 -20.30 -0.95
N ARG A 29 34.50 -21.50 -0.60
CA ARG A 29 33.59 -22.25 -1.50
C ARG A 29 32.18 -21.65 -1.51
N LEU A 30 31.65 -21.27 -0.35
CA LEU A 30 30.31 -20.67 -0.24
C LEU A 30 30.20 -19.32 -0.99
N LEU A 31 31.27 -18.52 -0.99
CA LEU A 31 31.33 -17.26 -1.76
C LEU A 31 31.38 -17.45 -3.29
N ARG A 32 31.86 -18.60 -3.80
CA ARG A 32 32.04 -18.81 -5.24
C ARG A 32 30.76 -19.21 -6.00
N VAL A 33 29.67 -19.52 -5.32
CA VAL A 33 28.38 -19.87 -5.95
C VAL A 33 27.58 -18.61 -6.36
N ALA A 34 28.01 -17.42 -5.93
CA ALA A 34 27.29 -16.16 -6.16
C ALA A 34 27.71 -15.39 -7.44
N VAL A 35 28.69 -15.87 -8.22
CA VAL A 35 29.33 -15.09 -9.31
C VAL A 35 29.36 -15.84 -10.65
N HIS A 36 28.18 -16.19 -11.19
CA HIS A 36 27.99 -16.54 -12.61
C HIS A 36 26.53 -16.35 -13.04
N ALA A 37 26.16 -15.12 -13.43
CA ALA A 37 24.81 -14.82 -13.96
C ALA A 37 24.73 -13.62 -14.94
N VAL A 38 25.84 -13.02 -15.36
CA VAL A 38 25.85 -11.95 -16.39
C VAL A 38 27.05 -12.09 -17.32
N HIS A 39 26.79 -12.58 -18.54
CA HIS A 39 27.64 -12.36 -19.72
C HIS A 39 26.73 -12.33 -20.97
N PRO A 40 26.75 -11.29 -21.80
CA PRO A 40 26.16 -11.33 -23.14
C PRO A 40 27.04 -12.15 -24.09
N ALA A 41 26.42 -12.88 -25.02
CA ALA A 41 27.16 -13.61 -26.04
C ALA A 41 27.74 -12.67 -27.13
N PRO A 42 28.92 -12.99 -27.71
CA PRO A 42 29.54 -12.14 -28.72
C PRO A 42 28.83 -12.22 -30.08
N ALA A 43 28.71 -11.09 -30.77
CA ALA A 43 28.14 -11.02 -32.10
C ALA A 43 29.16 -11.42 -33.19
N GLY A 44 28.78 -12.36 -34.06
CA GLY A 44 29.61 -12.80 -35.20
C GLY A 44 29.58 -11.82 -36.37
N ARG A 45 30.75 -11.46 -36.91
CA ARG A 45 30.87 -10.64 -38.13
C ARG A 45 30.61 -11.46 -39.41
N ARG A 46 29.78 -10.95 -40.32
CA ARG A 46 29.91 -11.11 -41.78
C ARG A 46 29.47 -9.81 -42.47
N ALA A 47 30.02 -9.53 -43.64
CA ALA A 47 29.77 -8.30 -44.39
C ALA A 47 29.55 -8.60 -45.89
N ALA A 48 28.62 -7.90 -46.54
CA ALA A 48 28.47 -7.82 -48.00
C ALA A 48 27.47 -6.71 -48.41
N GLY A 49 27.77 -5.98 -49.49
CA GLY A 49 26.78 -5.46 -50.46
C GLY A 49 25.87 -4.27 -50.08
N PRO A 50 25.95 -3.11 -50.77
CA PRO A 50 24.97 -2.03 -50.64
C PRO A 50 23.78 -2.16 -51.61
N GLY A 51 22.59 -1.71 -51.18
CA GLY A 51 21.39 -1.61 -52.03
C GLY A 51 20.39 -0.57 -51.53
N ARG A 52 19.84 0.25 -52.44
CA ARG A 52 18.86 1.33 -52.13
C ARG A 52 17.42 0.85 -52.29
N ALA A 53 16.57 1.05 -51.29
CA ALA A 53 15.10 1.15 -51.47
C ALA A 53 14.42 1.89 -50.30
N ARG A 54 13.21 2.42 -50.53
CA ARG A 54 12.37 3.11 -49.53
C ARG A 54 11.35 2.14 -48.92
N GLY A 55 11.01 2.30 -47.63
CA GLY A 55 9.95 1.51 -46.98
C GLY A 55 9.43 2.16 -45.68
N ARG A 56 8.14 1.93 -45.34
CA ARG A 56 7.50 2.44 -44.11
C ARG A 56 7.58 1.40 -42.99
N ALA A 57 7.54 1.85 -41.73
CA ALA A 57 7.52 0.99 -40.54
C ALA A 57 6.17 0.23 -40.39
N PRO A 58 6.08 -0.83 -39.55
CA PRO A 58 6.00 -0.62 -38.09
C PRO A 58 6.76 -1.63 -37.21
N ALA A 59 7.04 -1.25 -35.97
CA ALA A 59 7.64 -2.14 -34.96
C ALA A 59 6.61 -3.12 -34.38
N ARG A 60 6.60 -4.38 -34.85
CA ARG A 60 5.84 -5.50 -34.27
C ARG A 60 6.54 -6.86 -34.49
N ASP A 61 7.47 -7.26 -33.61
CA ASP A 61 7.48 -8.67 -33.13
C ASP A 61 8.36 -9.01 -31.90
N LEU A 62 9.17 -8.10 -31.35
CA LEU A 62 10.05 -8.41 -30.20
C LEU A 62 9.31 -8.46 -28.83
N ALA A 63 8.14 -9.09 -28.79
CA ALA A 63 7.23 -9.12 -27.63
C ALA A 63 6.66 -10.51 -27.29
N ARG A 64 7.20 -11.61 -27.85
CA ARG A 64 6.65 -12.97 -27.67
C ARG A 64 7.41 -13.91 -26.71
N HIS A 65 8.61 -13.57 -26.24
CA HIS A 65 9.48 -14.53 -25.50
C HIS A 65 9.90 -14.11 -24.07
N LEU A 66 9.19 -13.17 -23.44
CA LEU A 66 9.33 -12.88 -22.00
C LEU A 66 7.97 -12.97 -21.28
N ARG A 67 7.47 -14.20 -21.13
CA ARG A 67 6.45 -14.53 -20.12
C ARG A 67 7.13 -15.35 -19.02
N PRO A 68 6.98 -15.01 -17.72
CA PRO A 68 7.38 -15.89 -16.64
C PRO A 68 6.66 -17.24 -16.76
N GLY A 69 7.39 -18.32 -16.49
CA GLY A 69 6.91 -19.69 -16.69
C GLY A 69 5.79 -20.12 -15.74
N SER A 70 4.56 -19.68 -16.00
CA SER A 70 3.39 -20.41 -15.51
C SER A 70 3.39 -21.80 -16.16
N ARG A 71 3.77 -22.83 -15.42
CA ARG A 71 3.43 -24.22 -15.78
C ARG A 71 1.93 -24.24 -16.10
N PRO A 72 1.48 -24.90 -17.19
CA PRO A 72 0.06 -25.02 -17.47
C PRO A 72 -0.57 -25.80 -16.31
N GLY A 73 -1.27 -25.08 -15.43
CA GLY A 73 -1.97 -25.70 -14.31
C GLY A 73 -2.99 -26.70 -14.85
N THR A 74 -3.07 -27.87 -14.23
CA THR A 74 -4.12 -28.84 -14.52
C THR A 74 -5.48 -28.13 -14.51
N PRO A 75 -6.38 -28.41 -15.47
CA PRO A 75 -7.63 -27.66 -15.59
C PRO A 75 -8.45 -27.84 -14.32
N ALA A 76 -8.47 -26.79 -13.48
CA ALA A 76 -9.18 -26.81 -12.21
C ALA A 76 -10.63 -27.26 -12.47
N SER A 77 -11.05 -28.31 -11.75
CA SER A 77 -12.29 -29.03 -12.00
C SER A 77 -13.51 -28.11 -11.90
N GLY A 78 -14.63 -28.50 -12.51
CA GLY A 78 -15.86 -27.69 -12.51
C GLY A 78 -16.27 -27.23 -11.10
N ARG A 79 -16.10 -28.08 -10.09
CA ARG A 79 -16.32 -27.76 -8.67
C ARG A 79 -15.38 -26.65 -8.17
N LEU A 80 -14.08 -26.71 -8.47
CA LEU A 80 -13.12 -25.66 -8.08
C LEU A 80 -13.41 -24.31 -8.75
N ARG A 81 -13.92 -24.31 -10.00
CA ARG A 81 -14.37 -23.09 -10.69
C ARG A 81 -15.67 -22.53 -10.10
N ALA A 82 -16.63 -23.39 -9.78
CA ALA A 82 -17.88 -22.98 -9.14
C ALA A 82 -17.63 -22.40 -7.73
N LEU A 83 -16.76 -23.02 -6.94
CA LEU A 83 -16.37 -22.53 -5.61
C LEU A 83 -15.66 -21.16 -5.69
N SER A 84 -14.81 -20.93 -6.70
CA SER A 84 -14.17 -19.63 -6.87
C SER A 84 -15.13 -18.53 -7.33
N LEU A 85 -16.14 -18.86 -8.15
CA LEU A 85 -17.23 -17.94 -8.51
C LEU A 85 -18.13 -17.60 -7.32
N LEU A 86 -18.57 -18.60 -6.54
CA LEU A 86 -19.35 -18.39 -5.31
C LEU A 86 -18.61 -17.50 -4.31
N ALA A 87 -17.30 -17.71 -4.15
CA ALA A 87 -16.47 -16.85 -3.31
C ALA A 87 -16.45 -15.38 -3.78
N VAL A 88 -16.48 -15.11 -5.10
CA VAL A 88 -16.57 -13.74 -5.64
C VAL A 88 -17.96 -13.13 -5.42
N VAL A 89 -19.05 -13.88 -5.62
CA VAL A 89 -20.42 -13.41 -5.36
C VAL A 89 -20.59 -13.07 -3.87
N LEU A 90 -20.14 -13.95 -2.97
CA LEU A 90 -20.16 -13.70 -1.52
C LEU A 90 -19.28 -12.52 -1.12
N ARG A 91 -18.13 -12.29 -1.78
CA ARG A 91 -17.39 -11.03 -1.62
C ARG A 91 -18.20 -9.83 -2.08
N GLY A 92 -18.90 -9.91 -3.21
CA GLY A 92 -19.79 -8.85 -3.69
C GLY A 92 -20.83 -8.41 -2.64
N LEU A 93 -21.41 -9.37 -1.93
CA LEU A 93 -22.34 -9.13 -0.82
C LEU A 93 -21.62 -8.57 0.42
N ALA A 94 -20.41 -9.05 0.71
CA ALA A 94 -19.56 -8.53 1.79
C ALA A 94 -19.11 -7.08 1.57
N GLN A 95 -18.92 -6.65 0.31
CA GLN A 95 -18.50 -5.30 -0.06
C GLN A 95 -19.58 -4.24 0.20
N VAL A 96 -20.85 -4.63 0.39
CA VAL A 96 -21.93 -3.73 0.88
C VAL A 96 -21.56 -3.11 2.23
N VAL A 97 -20.73 -3.80 3.03
CA VAL A 97 -20.15 -3.32 4.29
C VAL A 97 -18.61 -3.28 4.24
N PHE A 98 -18.06 -3.02 3.05
CA PHE A 98 -16.63 -2.86 2.79
C PHE A 98 -15.74 -4.06 3.20
N SER A 99 -16.26 -5.28 3.12
CA SER A 99 -15.51 -6.50 3.45
C SER A 99 -15.19 -7.34 2.21
N ASP A 100 -14.01 -7.95 2.17
CA ASP A 100 -13.51 -8.85 1.12
C ASP A 100 -13.64 -10.34 1.50
N ARG A 101 -14.45 -10.64 2.52
CA ARG A 101 -14.55 -11.98 3.13
C ARG A 101 -15.88 -12.67 2.78
N PRO A 102 -15.86 -13.83 2.09
CA PRO A 102 -17.07 -14.59 1.78
C PRO A 102 -17.98 -14.89 2.99
N ALA A 103 -17.39 -15.13 4.17
CA ALA A 103 -18.15 -15.38 5.41
C ALA A 103 -18.94 -14.15 5.90
N VAL A 104 -18.43 -12.93 5.69
CA VAL A 104 -19.16 -11.69 6.00
C VAL A 104 -20.30 -11.49 4.99
N GLY A 105 -20.10 -11.86 3.73
CA GLY A 105 -21.17 -11.84 2.71
C GLY A 105 -22.30 -12.82 3.02
N LEU A 106 -21.97 -14.03 3.49
CA LEU A 106 -22.95 -14.99 3.97
C LEU A 106 -23.74 -14.46 5.18
N LEU A 107 -23.04 -13.80 6.11
CA LEU A 107 -23.69 -13.14 7.26
C LEU A 107 -24.60 -11.98 6.83
N VAL A 108 -24.19 -11.16 5.86
CA VAL A 108 -25.03 -10.10 5.27
C VAL A 108 -26.29 -10.72 4.68
N VAL A 109 -26.19 -11.78 3.86
CA VAL A 109 -27.37 -12.48 3.33
C VAL A 109 -28.27 -13.01 4.43
N ALA A 110 -27.71 -13.68 5.46
CA ALA A 110 -28.50 -14.24 6.55
C ALA A 110 -29.20 -13.15 7.41
N ALA A 111 -28.49 -12.07 7.73
CA ALA A 111 -29.02 -10.95 8.49
C ALA A 111 -30.09 -10.17 7.72
N THR A 112 -29.90 -9.97 6.40
CA THR A 112 -30.97 -9.42 5.54
C THR A 112 -32.14 -10.40 5.43
N ALA A 113 -31.91 -11.71 5.26
CA ALA A 113 -32.98 -12.69 5.09
C ALA A 113 -33.87 -12.83 6.33
N ALA A 114 -33.29 -12.71 7.54
CA ALA A 114 -34.05 -12.72 8.79
C ALA A 114 -35.03 -11.54 8.93
N VAL A 115 -34.80 -10.44 8.20
CA VAL A 115 -35.55 -9.17 8.30
C VAL A 115 -36.36 -8.86 7.04
N ALA A 116 -35.92 -9.32 5.87
CA ALA A 116 -36.56 -9.14 4.57
C ALA A 116 -36.08 -10.23 3.57
N PRO A 117 -36.72 -11.43 3.56
CA PRO A 117 -36.31 -12.56 2.72
C PRO A 117 -36.18 -12.21 1.22
N TRP A 118 -37.15 -11.46 0.68
CA TRP A 118 -37.15 -11.05 -0.72
C TRP A 118 -36.04 -10.04 -1.05
N SER A 119 -35.71 -9.12 -0.15
CA SER A 119 -34.55 -8.22 -0.30
C SER A 119 -33.23 -9.00 -0.29
N ALA A 120 -33.11 -10.05 0.53
CA ALA A 120 -31.93 -10.91 0.53
C ALA A 120 -31.79 -11.73 -0.76
N LEU A 121 -32.89 -12.31 -1.25
CA LEU A 121 -32.92 -13.05 -2.52
C LEU A 121 -32.55 -12.13 -3.71
N ALA A 122 -33.14 -10.94 -3.75
CA ALA A 122 -32.87 -9.93 -4.77
C ALA A 122 -31.43 -9.39 -4.69
N ALA A 123 -30.88 -9.22 -3.48
CA ALA A 123 -29.47 -8.86 -3.29
C ALA A 123 -28.51 -9.92 -3.83
N VAL A 124 -28.80 -11.21 -3.60
CA VAL A 124 -28.04 -12.33 -4.17
C VAL A 124 -28.15 -12.33 -5.70
N ALA A 125 -29.35 -12.15 -6.26
CA ALA A 125 -29.55 -12.05 -7.72
C ALA A 125 -28.75 -10.89 -8.33
N GLY A 126 -28.78 -9.71 -7.70
CA GLY A 126 -27.97 -8.55 -8.09
C GLY A 126 -26.47 -8.84 -8.01
N ALA A 127 -26.00 -9.44 -6.91
CA ALA A 127 -24.59 -9.79 -6.74
C ALA A 127 -24.10 -10.80 -7.80
N VAL A 128 -24.92 -11.79 -8.17
CA VAL A 128 -24.66 -12.73 -9.26
C VAL A 128 -24.59 -12.01 -10.60
N ALA A 129 -25.57 -11.16 -10.92
CA ALA A 129 -25.62 -10.40 -12.16
C ALA A 129 -24.40 -9.46 -12.33
N GLY A 130 -24.05 -8.69 -11.29
CA GLY A 130 -22.88 -7.83 -11.27
C GLY A 130 -21.56 -8.59 -11.37
N THR A 131 -21.46 -9.76 -10.73
CA THR A 131 -20.28 -10.65 -10.86
C THR A 131 -20.13 -11.18 -12.28
N ALA A 132 -21.22 -11.64 -12.90
CA ALA A 132 -21.22 -12.16 -14.27
C ALA A 132 -20.88 -11.05 -15.28
N ALA A 133 -21.58 -9.91 -15.21
CA ALA A 133 -21.35 -8.76 -16.08
C ALA A 133 -19.93 -8.20 -15.95
N GLY A 134 -19.40 -8.11 -14.73
CA GLY A 134 -18.01 -7.71 -14.47
C GLY A 134 -16.99 -8.62 -15.15
N ARG A 135 -17.30 -9.92 -15.31
CA ARG A 135 -16.44 -10.87 -16.02
C ARG A 135 -16.59 -10.81 -17.54
N VAL A 136 -17.81 -10.69 -18.03
CA VAL A 136 -18.14 -10.67 -19.47
C VAL A 136 -17.68 -9.37 -20.13
N PHE A 137 -18.11 -8.22 -19.60
CA PHE A 137 -17.84 -6.90 -20.16
C PHE A 137 -16.51 -6.29 -19.68
N ARG A 138 -15.79 -6.95 -18.77
CA ARG A 138 -14.50 -6.51 -18.19
C ARG A 138 -14.54 -5.08 -17.64
N THR A 139 -15.62 -4.73 -16.93
CA THR A 139 -15.84 -3.39 -16.35
C THR A 139 -14.87 -3.04 -15.21
N SER A 140 -14.10 -4.02 -14.73
CA SER A 140 -13.04 -3.85 -13.74
C SER A 140 -11.89 -4.83 -14.01
N ASP A 141 -10.72 -4.58 -13.43
CA ASP A 141 -9.56 -5.47 -13.55
C ASP A 141 -9.76 -6.81 -12.81
N ASP A 142 -8.89 -7.77 -13.09
CA ASP A 142 -8.99 -9.14 -12.60
C ASP A 142 -8.85 -9.25 -11.06
N ALA A 143 -8.24 -8.27 -10.37
CA ALA A 143 -8.15 -8.23 -8.91
C ALA A 143 -9.39 -7.56 -8.29
N SER A 144 -9.83 -6.41 -8.81
CA SER A 144 -11.09 -5.76 -8.41
C SER A 144 -12.30 -6.68 -8.57
N TRP A 145 -12.35 -7.42 -9.68
CA TRP A 145 -13.39 -8.44 -9.91
C TRP A 145 -13.31 -9.56 -8.86
N ARG A 146 -12.13 -10.13 -8.58
CA ARG A 146 -11.93 -11.16 -7.53
C ARG A 146 -12.25 -10.66 -6.12
N ALA A 147 -12.18 -9.35 -5.87
CA ALA A 147 -12.56 -8.70 -4.62
C ALA A 147 -14.08 -8.43 -4.50
N GLY A 148 -14.88 -8.73 -5.53
CA GLY A 148 -16.33 -8.53 -5.55
C GLY A 148 -16.79 -7.11 -5.91
N LEU A 149 -15.87 -6.24 -6.37
CA LEU A 149 -16.16 -4.81 -6.53
C LEU A 149 -17.13 -4.48 -7.68
N SER A 150 -17.48 -5.44 -8.54
CA SER A 150 -18.52 -5.28 -9.60
C SER A 150 -19.94 -5.59 -9.11
N ALA A 151 -20.10 -6.14 -7.90
CA ALA A 151 -21.33 -6.83 -7.49
C ALA A 151 -22.14 -6.13 -6.38
N TYR A 152 -21.52 -5.31 -5.53
CA TYR A 152 -22.20 -4.66 -4.40
C TYR A 152 -23.25 -3.63 -4.83
N ASN A 153 -22.99 -2.80 -5.85
CA ASN A 153 -23.96 -1.81 -6.35
C ASN A 153 -25.25 -2.49 -6.84
N PRO A 154 -25.20 -3.49 -7.74
CA PRO A 154 -26.37 -4.31 -8.09
C PRO A 154 -27.02 -5.03 -6.90
N ALA A 155 -26.25 -5.50 -5.92
CA ALA A 155 -26.80 -6.13 -4.71
C ALA A 155 -27.62 -5.13 -3.86
N VAL A 156 -27.15 -3.89 -3.69
CA VAL A 156 -27.88 -2.83 -2.98
C VAL A 156 -29.19 -2.49 -3.69
N VAL A 157 -29.19 -2.42 -5.03
CA VAL A 157 -30.44 -2.26 -5.82
C VAL A 157 -31.39 -3.43 -5.57
N GLY A 158 -30.86 -4.66 -5.49
CA GLY A 158 -31.62 -5.83 -5.06
C GLY A 158 -32.27 -5.67 -3.69
N ILE A 159 -31.54 -5.20 -2.67
CA ILE A 159 -32.08 -4.93 -1.33
C ILE A 159 -33.28 -3.97 -1.42
N SER A 160 -33.13 -2.88 -2.17
CA SER A 160 -34.18 -1.85 -2.35
C SER A 160 -35.40 -2.33 -3.16
N TRP A 161 -35.25 -3.31 -4.06
CA TRP A 161 -36.33 -3.86 -4.87
C TRP A 161 -37.11 -5.01 -4.21
N GLY A 162 -36.61 -5.55 -3.09
CA GLY A 162 -37.21 -6.71 -2.42
C GLY A 162 -38.69 -6.55 -2.03
N GLY A 163 -39.15 -5.33 -1.72
CA GLY A 163 -40.56 -5.05 -1.42
C GLY A 163 -41.49 -5.28 -2.63
N VAL A 164 -41.12 -4.72 -3.79
CA VAL A 164 -41.88 -4.84 -5.06
C VAL A 164 -41.97 -6.31 -5.48
N LEU A 165 -40.86 -7.04 -5.34
CA LEU A 165 -40.79 -8.48 -5.59
C LEU A 165 -41.66 -9.29 -4.62
N ALA A 166 -41.69 -8.91 -3.34
CA ALA A 166 -42.52 -9.56 -2.31
C ALA A 166 -44.02 -9.41 -2.58
N ARG A 167 -44.46 -8.24 -3.07
CA ARG A 167 -45.87 -7.96 -3.39
C ARG A 167 -46.30 -8.47 -4.78
N GLN A 168 -45.38 -9.04 -5.57
CA GLN A 168 -45.64 -9.56 -6.92
C GLN A 168 -46.31 -8.54 -7.86
N GLU A 169 -45.95 -7.26 -7.71
CA GLU A 169 -46.51 -6.18 -8.54
C GLU A 169 -46.12 -6.38 -10.02
N ALA A 170 -46.97 -5.99 -10.97
CA ALA A 170 -46.70 -6.15 -12.41
C ALA A 170 -45.37 -5.49 -12.85
N SER A 171 -44.96 -4.43 -12.17
CA SER A 171 -43.70 -3.71 -12.35
C SER A 171 -42.45 -4.47 -11.86
N ALA A 172 -42.60 -5.58 -11.13
CA ALA A 172 -41.51 -6.49 -10.77
C ALA A 172 -40.74 -7.01 -12.01
N GLY A 173 -41.41 -7.10 -13.16
CA GLY A 173 -40.77 -7.45 -14.45
C GLY A 173 -39.68 -6.47 -14.91
N LEU A 174 -39.63 -5.26 -14.34
CA LEU A 174 -38.60 -4.25 -14.62
C LEU A 174 -37.30 -4.48 -13.81
N PHE A 175 -37.27 -5.41 -12.85
CA PHE A 175 -36.09 -5.65 -12.00
C PHE A 175 -34.79 -5.96 -12.77
N PRO A 176 -34.79 -6.78 -13.86
CA PRO A 176 -33.59 -7.00 -14.66
C PRO A 176 -33.05 -5.72 -15.33
N LEU A 177 -33.92 -4.77 -15.69
CA LEU A 177 -33.52 -3.48 -16.26
C LEU A 177 -32.85 -2.59 -15.20
N ALA A 178 -33.36 -2.60 -13.96
CA ALA A 178 -32.72 -1.90 -12.84
C ALA A 178 -31.33 -2.47 -12.52
N LEU A 179 -31.17 -3.80 -12.48
CA LEU A 179 -29.86 -4.43 -12.35
C LEU A 179 -28.92 -4.06 -13.51
N GLY A 180 -29.43 -4.04 -14.75
CA GLY A 180 -28.69 -3.60 -15.94
C GLY A 180 -28.21 -2.14 -15.83
N ALA A 181 -29.07 -1.23 -15.36
CA ALA A 181 -28.73 0.16 -15.13
C ALA A 181 -27.63 0.33 -14.07
N ALA A 182 -27.71 -0.40 -12.95
CA ALA A 182 -26.70 -0.38 -11.89
C ALA A 182 -25.32 -0.84 -12.40
N ILE A 183 -25.29 -1.90 -13.21
CA ILE A 183 -24.10 -2.44 -13.86
C ILE A 183 -23.51 -1.42 -14.86
N ALA A 184 -24.35 -0.77 -15.66
CA ALA A 184 -23.94 0.23 -16.64
C ALA A 184 -23.38 1.51 -16.01
N LEU A 185 -23.93 1.94 -14.86
CA LEU A 185 -23.53 3.16 -14.16
C LEU A 185 -22.25 3.02 -13.31
N ASP A 186 -21.93 1.82 -12.81
CA ASP A 186 -20.78 1.62 -11.92
C ASP A 186 -19.45 2.04 -12.56
N ALA A 187 -19.13 1.56 -13.77
CA ALA A 187 -17.84 1.84 -14.40
C ALA A 187 -17.64 3.31 -14.83
N PRO A 188 -18.64 4.05 -15.34
CA PRO A 188 -18.58 5.50 -15.48
C PRO A 188 -18.37 6.23 -14.15
N LEU A 189 -19.16 5.95 -13.12
CA LEU A 189 -19.11 6.65 -11.83
C LEU A 189 -17.78 6.40 -11.09
N ARG A 190 -17.27 5.17 -11.14
CA ARG A 190 -15.96 4.78 -10.62
C ARG A 190 -14.80 5.51 -11.30
N ARG A 191 -14.91 5.79 -12.61
CA ARG A 191 -13.94 6.63 -13.33
C ARG A 191 -14.09 8.11 -12.99
N ALA A 192 -15.31 8.60 -12.74
CA ALA A 192 -15.56 9.97 -12.33
C ALA A 192 -15.05 10.25 -10.90
N SER A 193 -15.38 9.40 -9.92
CA SER A 193 -14.94 9.55 -8.54
C SER A 193 -13.42 9.43 -8.40
N ALA A 194 -12.78 8.52 -9.14
CA ALA A 194 -11.33 8.34 -9.14
C ALA A 194 -10.58 9.60 -9.62
N ARG A 195 -11.13 10.37 -10.57
CA ARG A 195 -10.55 11.68 -10.99
C ARG A 195 -10.55 12.72 -9.87
N LEU A 196 -11.45 12.58 -8.89
CA LEU A 196 -11.55 13.44 -7.70
C LEU A 196 -10.75 12.88 -6.51
N GLY A 197 -10.08 11.74 -6.66
CA GLY A 197 -9.44 11.01 -5.56
C GLY A 197 -10.43 10.33 -4.60
N LEU A 198 -11.68 10.12 -5.03
CA LEU A 198 -12.77 9.62 -4.18
C LEU A 198 -13.21 8.19 -4.54
N PRO A 199 -13.63 7.38 -3.55
CA PRO A 199 -14.24 6.07 -3.80
C PRO A 199 -15.62 6.21 -4.47
N PRO A 200 -16.05 5.27 -5.32
CA PRO A 200 -17.38 5.31 -5.94
C PRO A 200 -18.52 5.17 -4.94
N LEU A 201 -18.31 4.38 -3.87
CA LEU A 201 -19.34 4.00 -2.89
C LEU A 201 -20.61 3.46 -3.59
N SER A 202 -21.75 3.50 -2.90
CA SER A 202 -23.04 3.06 -3.44
C SER A 202 -23.66 4.03 -4.47
N ALA A 203 -22.88 4.92 -5.10
CA ALA A 203 -23.40 5.98 -5.96
C ALA A 203 -24.17 5.44 -7.19
N ALA A 204 -23.73 4.31 -7.78
CA ALA A 204 -24.46 3.69 -8.89
C ALA A 204 -25.82 3.15 -8.40
N ALA A 205 -25.85 2.48 -7.25
CA ALA A 205 -27.09 2.00 -6.66
C ALA A 205 -28.06 3.14 -6.30
N VAL A 206 -27.55 4.25 -5.74
CA VAL A 206 -28.36 5.45 -5.45
C VAL A 206 -29.03 5.98 -6.71
N LEU A 207 -28.27 6.22 -7.79
CA LEU A 207 -28.84 6.72 -9.04
C LEU A 207 -29.82 5.72 -9.69
N THR A 208 -29.56 4.41 -9.59
CA THR A 208 -30.51 3.40 -10.06
C THR A 208 -31.79 3.36 -9.24
N VAL A 209 -31.75 3.48 -7.91
CA VAL A 209 -32.96 3.52 -7.07
C VAL A 209 -33.74 4.82 -7.29
N TRP A 210 -33.07 5.95 -7.49
CA TRP A 210 -33.71 7.20 -7.91
C TRP A 210 -34.41 7.09 -9.28
N LEU A 211 -33.74 6.52 -10.28
CA LEU A 211 -34.36 6.24 -11.58
C LEU A 211 -35.56 5.29 -11.44
N SER A 212 -35.43 4.24 -10.61
CA SER A 212 -36.50 3.30 -10.32
C SER A 212 -37.72 4.03 -9.72
N PHE A 213 -37.52 4.86 -8.70
CA PHE A 213 -38.57 5.64 -8.04
C PHE A 213 -39.38 6.50 -9.03
N TRP A 214 -38.71 7.20 -9.95
CA TRP A 214 -39.38 7.97 -11.00
C TRP A 214 -40.19 7.10 -11.96
N VAL A 215 -39.67 5.93 -12.35
CA VAL A 215 -40.39 4.97 -13.20
C VAL A 215 -41.63 4.42 -12.50
N PHE A 216 -41.52 3.98 -11.25
CA PHE A 216 -42.67 3.48 -10.47
C PHE A 216 -43.74 4.56 -10.27
N ARG A 217 -43.34 5.80 -9.97
CA ARG A 217 -44.26 6.93 -9.84
C ARG A 217 -45.03 7.23 -11.12
N ALA A 218 -44.42 7.03 -12.29
CA ALA A 218 -45.10 7.15 -13.58
C ALA A 218 -46.14 6.04 -13.82
N PHE A 219 -46.02 4.89 -13.15
CA PHE A 219 -47.04 3.83 -13.09
C PHE A 219 -48.02 4.00 -11.91
N GLY A 220 -48.02 5.15 -11.22
CA GLY A 220 -48.89 5.40 -10.06
C GLY A 220 -48.51 4.61 -8.80
N GLN A 221 -47.32 4.03 -8.75
CA GLN A 221 -46.84 3.22 -7.63
C GLN A 221 -45.84 3.99 -6.77
N ASP A 222 -45.96 3.90 -5.44
CA ASP A 222 -44.95 4.43 -4.51
C ASP A 222 -44.05 3.31 -3.98
N LEU A 223 -42.76 3.35 -4.38
CA LEU A 223 -41.71 2.48 -3.88
C LEU A 223 -41.27 2.84 -2.45
N TRP A 224 -41.65 4.01 -1.93
CA TRP A 224 -41.27 4.48 -0.60
C TRP A 224 -42.31 4.17 0.50
N ALA A 225 -43.54 3.80 0.13
CA ALA A 225 -44.65 3.43 1.04
C ALA A 225 -44.49 2.05 1.73
N TYR A 226 -43.28 1.66 2.12
CA TYR A 226 -42.91 0.31 2.57
C TYR A 226 -42.58 0.07 4.07
N PRO A 227 -43.15 0.77 5.09
CA PRO A 227 -42.92 0.39 6.49
C PRO A 227 -43.47 -1.00 6.88
N GLY A 228 -44.56 -1.44 6.25
CA GLY A 228 -45.44 -2.50 6.78
C GLY A 228 -45.05 -3.96 6.54
N LEU A 229 -43.84 -4.27 6.06
CA LEU A 229 -43.44 -5.64 5.63
C LEU A 229 -42.16 -6.17 6.29
N LEU A 230 -41.66 -5.52 7.34
CA LEU A 230 -40.51 -5.97 8.13
C LEU A 230 -41.00 -6.81 9.34
N PRO A 231 -40.78 -8.15 9.42
CA PRO A 231 -41.33 -8.99 10.49
C PRO A 231 -40.82 -8.64 11.91
N TRP A 232 -39.75 -7.85 11.99
CA TRP A 232 -39.11 -7.39 13.24
C TRP A 232 -39.02 -5.86 13.32
N GLY A 233 -39.71 -5.14 12.42
CA GLY A 233 -39.66 -3.69 12.29
C GLY A 233 -38.24 -3.11 12.19
N GLU A 234 -38.09 -1.87 12.65
CA GLU A 234 -36.82 -1.14 12.65
C GLU A 234 -35.79 -1.72 13.65
N ALA A 235 -36.26 -2.44 14.68
CA ALA A 235 -35.39 -3.09 15.66
C ALA A 235 -34.59 -4.25 15.03
N GLY A 236 -35.21 -5.06 14.17
CA GLY A 236 -34.52 -6.09 13.40
C GLY A 236 -33.50 -5.51 12.42
N VAL A 237 -33.83 -4.40 11.77
CA VAL A 237 -32.90 -3.62 10.92
C VAL A 237 -31.67 -3.17 11.70
N ALA A 238 -31.87 -2.52 12.86
CA ALA A 238 -30.76 -2.07 13.70
C ALA A 238 -29.90 -3.25 14.22
N ALA A 239 -30.53 -4.36 14.61
CA ALA A 239 -29.84 -5.57 15.02
C ALA A 239 -29.00 -6.19 13.88
N ALA A 240 -29.50 -6.21 12.65
CA ALA A 240 -28.75 -6.66 11.48
C ALA A 240 -27.53 -5.77 11.20
N ILE A 241 -27.67 -4.45 11.29
CA ILE A 241 -26.54 -3.50 11.16
C ILE A 241 -25.49 -3.75 12.25
N VAL A 242 -25.90 -3.92 13.51
CA VAL A 242 -25.00 -4.18 14.64
C VAL A 242 -24.30 -5.54 14.51
N LEU A 243 -25.01 -6.59 14.10
CA LEU A 243 -24.44 -7.93 13.87
C LEU A 243 -23.37 -7.91 12.77
N VAL A 244 -23.65 -7.23 11.66
CA VAL A 244 -22.70 -7.10 10.55
C VAL A 244 -21.52 -6.19 10.94
N ALA A 245 -21.73 -5.10 11.68
CA ALA A 245 -20.65 -4.28 12.23
C ALA A 245 -19.76 -5.09 13.21
N ALA A 246 -20.36 -5.89 14.09
CA ALA A 246 -19.63 -6.78 15.00
C ALA A 246 -18.77 -7.81 14.25
N SER A 247 -19.22 -8.29 13.09
CA SER A 247 -18.44 -9.17 12.19
C SER A 247 -17.17 -8.53 11.60
N THR A 248 -16.88 -7.27 11.93
CA THR A 248 -15.65 -6.56 11.54
C THR A 248 -14.72 -6.23 12.72
N LEU A 249 -15.09 -6.58 13.96
CA LEU A 249 -14.31 -6.32 15.19
C LEU A 249 -12.87 -6.86 15.09
N TRP A 250 -12.68 -8.06 14.53
CA TRP A 250 -11.35 -8.66 14.31
C TRP A 250 -10.48 -7.96 13.24
N THR A 251 -11.02 -6.98 12.52
CA THR A 251 -10.35 -6.29 11.40
C THR A 251 -10.08 -4.82 11.69
N ALA A 252 -11.04 -4.11 12.27
CA ALA A 252 -10.93 -2.70 12.62
C ALA A 252 -11.70 -2.45 13.93
N PRO A 253 -11.22 -2.96 15.08
CA PRO A 253 -12.01 -2.98 16.33
C PRO A 253 -12.44 -1.60 16.79
N ARG A 254 -11.62 -0.58 16.56
CA ARG A 254 -11.95 0.83 16.85
C ARG A 254 -13.13 1.30 16.00
N ALA A 255 -13.05 1.11 14.68
CA ALA A 255 -14.10 1.48 13.75
C ALA A 255 -15.42 0.75 14.06
N ALA A 256 -15.35 -0.56 14.30
CA ALA A 256 -16.51 -1.38 14.64
C ALA A 256 -17.17 -0.91 15.96
N LEU A 257 -16.40 -0.71 17.04
CA LEU A 257 -16.93 -0.22 18.32
C LEU A 257 -17.52 1.20 18.19
N THR A 258 -16.86 2.12 17.50
CA THR A 258 -17.41 3.47 17.24
C THR A 258 -18.68 3.40 16.40
N THR A 259 -18.75 2.51 15.41
CA THR A 259 -19.95 2.31 14.58
C THR A 259 -21.11 1.76 15.41
N THR A 260 -20.88 0.72 16.21
CA THR A 260 -21.90 0.16 17.12
C THR A 260 -22.36 1.18 18.16
N ALA A 261 -21.45 1.99 18.72
CA ALA A 261 -21.81 3.05 19.68
C ALA A 261 -22.65 4.16 19.03
N LEU A 262 -22.32 4.59 17.81
CA LEU A 262 -23.11 5.56 17.06
C LEU A 262 -24.51 5.01 16.73
N VAL A 263 -24.63 3.76 16.27
CA VAL A 263 -25.93 3.12 16.00
C VAL A 263 -26.75 2.94 17.28
N ALA A 264 -26.13 2.54 18.39
CA ALA A 264 -26.81 2.43 19.69
C ALA A 264 -27.32 3.80 20.18
N ALA A 265 -26.51 4.86 20.04
CA ALA A 265 -26.94 6.22 20.34
C ALA A 265 -28.09 6.68 19.43
N SER A 266 -28.05 6.38 18.12
CA SER A 266 -29.15 6.66 17.18
C SER A 266 -30.47 6.00 17.62
N VAL A 267 -30.42 4.72 18.01
CA VAL A 267 -31.59 3.97 18.49
C VAL A 267 -32.10 4.50 19.84
N ALA A 268 -31.21 4.97 20.72
CA ALA A 268 -31.58 5.58 22.00
C ALA A 268 -32.27 6.94 21.83
N VAL A 269 -31.72 7.83 20.98
CA VAL A 269 -32.32 9.14 20.65
C VAL A 269 -33.73 8.96 20.09
N TRP A 270 -33.94 7.97 19.21
CA TRP A 270 -35.27 7.63 18.72
C TRP A 270 -36.20 7.11 19.84
N ARG A 271 -35.76 6.12 20.62
CA ARG A 271 -36.58 5.51 21.68
C ARG A 271 -36.99 6.46 22.80
N TRP A 272 -36.28 7.57 22.99
CA TRP A 272 -36.58 8.58 24.02
C TRP A 272 -37.37 9.79 23.50
N GLY A 273 -37.98 9.70 22.31
CA GLY A 273 -38.93 10.70 21.83
C GLY A 273 -38.31 12.04 21.41
N LEU A 274 -37.00 12.09 21.20
CA LEU A 274 -36.29 13.28 20.71
C LEU A 274 -36.36 13.44 19.17
N GLY A 275 -37.19 12.63 18.50
CA GLY A 275 -37.51 12.78 17.08
C GLY A 275 -38.93 13.33 16.91
N GLU A 276 -39.07 14.34 16.05
CA GLU A 276 -40.35 14.98 15.72
C GLU A 276 -41.45 13.96 15.36
N PRO A 277 -42.66 14.05 15.97
CA PRO A 277 -43.85 13.25 15.61
C PRO A 277 -44.37 13.52 14.18
N GLY A 278 -43.60 13.06 13.18
CA GLY A 278 -43.87 13.30 11.76
C GLY A 278 -42.74 12.85 10.82
N LEU A 279 -41.54 12.57 11.32
CA LEU A 279 -40.37 12.16 10.51
C LEU A 279 -40.47 10.75 9.85
N GLY A 280 -41.59 10.05 10.02
CA GLY A 280 -41.79 8.67 9.55
C GLY A 280 -40.97 7.63 10.34
N PRO A 281 -40.79 6.42 9.79
CA PRO A 281 -39.96 5.37 10.41
C PRO A 281 -38.50 5.84 10.51
N ALA A 282 -38.02 5.98 11.74
CA ALA A 282 -36.80 6.73 12.05
C ALA A 282 -35.59 5.82 12.33
N GLY A 283 -35.62 4.57 11.89
CA GLY A 283 -34.46 3.68 11.79
C GLY A 283 -33.64 3.87 10.52
N LEU A 284 -34.20 4.51 9.48
CA LEU A 284 -33.57 4.56 8.15
C LEU A 284 -32.29 5.43 8.07
N TRP A 285 -32.11 6.42 8.93
CA TRP A 285 -30.86 7.20 8.98
C TRP A 285 -29.69 6.42 9.60
N ALA A 286 -29.94 5.36 10.37
CA ALA A 286 -28.89 4.48 10.89
C ALA A 286 -28.15 3.74 9.77
N PHE A 287 -28.84 3.42 8.66
CA PHE A 287 -28.21 2.92 7.42
C PHE A 287 -27.27 3.93 6.76
N THR A 288 -27.37 5.22 7.07
CA THR A 288 -26.40 6.24 6.64
C THR A 288 -25.24 6.34 7.63
N VAL A 289 -25.55 6.46 8.93
CA VAL A 289 -24.55 6.61 10.02
C VAL A 289 -23.52 5.48 10.03
N ALA A 290 -23.99 4.23 9.97
CA ALA A 290 -23.13 3.06 10.15
C ALA A 290 -22.05 2.90 9.06
N PRO A 291 -22.37 2.84 7.76
CA PRO A 291 -21.37 2.72 6.71
C PRO A 291 -20.54 4.01 6.53
N ALA A 292 -21.07 5.19 6.89
CA ALA A 292 -20.29 6.43 6.87
C ALA A 292 -19.16 6.38 7.92
N ALA A 293 -19.49 6.02 9.16
CA ALA A 293 -18.50 5.84 10.23
C ALA A 293 -17.50 4.71 9.89
N PHE A 294 -18.01 3.53 9.53
CA PHE A 294 -17.20 2.35 9.31
C PHE A 294 -16.30 2.47 8.06
N GLY A 295 -16.86 2.78 6.89
CA GLY A 295 -16.10 2.85 5.64
C GLY A 295 -14.94 3.84 5.73
N THR A 296 -15.20 5.04 6.25
CA THR A 296 -14.20 6.09 6.44
C THR A 296 -13.06 5.64 7.38
N SER A 297 -13.39 5.06 8.52
CA SER A 297 -12.43 4.77 9.61
C SER A 297 -11.75 3.39 9.52
N ALA A 298 -12.34 2.42 8.82
CA ALA A 298 -11.82 1.06 8.65
C ALA A 298 -11.11 0.83 7.31
N VAL A 299 -11.54 1.51 6.24
CA VAL A 299 -11.04 1.28 4.88
C VAL A 299 -10.00 2.33 4.49
N PHE A 300 -10.42 3.58 4.33
CA PHE A 300 -9.60 4.64 3.73
C PHE A 300 -8.56 5.19 4.72
N LEU A 301 -8.98 5.51 5.95
CA LEU A 301 -8.11 6.14 6.97
C LEU A 301 -7.76 5.18 8.12
N ARG A 302 -7.61 3.90 7.78
CA ARG A 302 -7.66 2.73 8.67
C ARG A 302 -6.94 2.88 10.01
N ASP A 303 -7.67 2.60 11.10
CA ASP A 303 -7.20 2.46 12.49
C ASP A 303 -6.47 3.70 13.09
N SER A 304 -6.42 4.82 12.37
CA SER A 304 -5.78 6.09 12.80
C SER A 304 -6.75 6.99 13.60
N ARG A 305 -6.22 7.99 14.33
CA ARG A 305 -7.07 9.03 14.95
C ARG A 305 -7.81 9.86 13.91
N LEU A 306 -7.13 10.21 12.82
CA LEU A 306 -7.72 10.95 11.69
C LEU A 306 -8.92 10.19 11.12
N GLY A 307 -8.82 8.86 10.96
CA GLY A 307 -9.90 8.02 10.47
C GLY A 307 -11.10 7.94 11.40
N LEU A 308 -10.91 7.91 12.72
CA LEU A 308 -12.00 7.96 13.68
C LEU A 308 -12.73 9.31 13.66
N LEU A 309 -11.97 10.42 13.64
CA LEU A 309 -12.54 11.77 13.54
C LEU A 309 -13.29 11.96 12.21
N ALA A 310 -12.70 11.53 11.10
CA ALA A 310 -13.33 11.58 9.78
C ALA A 310 -14.59 10.69 9.71
N GLY A 311 -14.56 9.49 10.30
CA GLY A 311 -15.73 8.61 10.36
C GLY A 311 -16.87 9.21 11.18
N GLY A 312 -16.58 9.79 12.35
CA GLY A 312 -17.56 10.53 13.13
C GLY A 312 -18.15 11.72 12.36
N ALA A 313 -17.30 12.53 11.72
CA ALA A 313 -17.74 13.66 10.91
C ALA A 313 -18.60 13.23 9.71
N ALA A 314 -18.23 12.17 9.00
CA ALA A 314 -18.98 11.66 7.85
C ALA A 314 -20.36 11.11 8.27
N ALA A 315 -20.42 10.45 9.42
CA ALA A 315 -21.68 9.95 9.98
C ALA A 315 -22.60 11.07 10.47
N LEU A 316 -22.06 12.09 11.14
CA LEU A 316 -22.82 13.27 11.58
C LEU A 316 -23.35 14.09 10.38
N LEU A 317 -22.50 14.33 9.37
CA LEU A 317 -22.91 14.99 8.12
C LEU A 317 -23.97 14.17 7.38
N GLY A 318 -23.81 12.85 7.29
CA GLY A 318 -24.81 11.97 6.69
C GLY A 318 -26.15 12.01 7.43
N ALA A 319 -26.14 11.97 8.76
CA ALA A 319 -27.36 12.09 9.57
C ALA A 319 -28.05 13.44 9.38
N GLY A 320 -27.30 14.55 9.47
CA GLY A 320 -27.83 15.90 9.26
C GLY A 320 -28.40 16.11 7.85
N LEU A 321 -27.70 15.61 6.82
CA LEU A 321 -28.21 15.60 5.45
C LEU A 321 -29.51 14.79 5.32
N TRP A 322 -29.60 13.60 5.94
CA TRP A 322 -30.82 12.79 5.90
C TRP A 322 -32.01 13.50 6.57
N ILE A 323 -31.80 14.07 7.75
CA ILE A 323 -32.84 14.80 8.50
C ILE A 323 -33.33 16.00 7.68
N ALA A 324 -32.42 16.82 7.14
CA ALA A 324 -32.77 17.93 6.27
C ALA A 324 -33.55 17.50 5.00
N TRP A 325 -33.22 16.33 4.43
CA TRP A 325 -33.90 15.75 3.26
C TRP A 325 -35.35 15.36 3.53
N VAL A 326 -35.67 14.93 4.76
CA VAL A 326 -37.04 14.58 5.17
C VAL A 326 -37.80 15.83 5.59
N VAL A 327 -37.23 16.68 6.45
CA VAL A 327 -37.87 17.91 6.96
C VAL A 327 -38.21 18.90 5.84
N SER A 328 -37.38 19.00 4.79
CA SER A 328 -37.66 19.85 3.62
C SER A 328 -38.70 19.28 2.64
N GLY A 329 -39.25 18.09 2.90
CA GLY A 329 -40.13 17.40 1.97
C GLY A 329 -39.44 16.84 0.71
N ALA A 330 -38.13 17.04 0.55
CA ALA A 330 -37.38 16.57 -0.63
C ALA A 330 -37.44 15.04 -0.84
N ALA A 331 -37.66 14.28 0.24
CA ALA A 331 -37.95 12.85 0.19
C ALA A 331 -39.15 12.48 -0.71
N GLY A 332 -40.14 13.38 -0.85
CA GLY A 332 -41.30 13.24 -1.74
C GLY A 332 -41.00 13.53 -3.22
N VAL A 333 -39.77 13.94 -3.56
CA VAL A 333 -39.27 14.14 -4.93
C VAL A 333 -38.21 13.10 -5.28
N LEU A 334 -37.28 12.84 -4.35
CA LEU A 334 -36.25 11.81 -4.45
C LEU A 334 -36.02 11.22 -3.05
N PRO A 335 -36.23 9.90 -2.82
CA PRO A 335 -36.01 9.30 -1.51
C PRO A 335 -34.52 9.36 -1.13
N PRO A 336 -34.17 9.61 0.15
CA PRO A 336 -32.77 9.79 0.55
C PRO A 336 -31.92 8.51 0.39
N VAL A 337 -32.49 7.33 0.69
CA VAL A 337 -31.83 6.01 0.57
C VAL A 337 -30.42 6.02 1.19
N LEU A 338 -29.37 5.90 0.37
CA LEU A 338 -27.96 5.94 0.76
C LEU A 338 -27.24 7.23 0.29
N ALA A 339 -27.95 8.19 -0.34
CA ALA A 339 -27.34 9.41 -0.84
C ALA A 339 -26.69 10.27 0.26
N PRO A 340 -27.32 10.46 1.46
CA PRO A 340 -26.67 11.17 2.56
C PRO A 340 -25.37 10.51 3.05
N PHE A 341 -25.26 9.18 3.02
CA PHE A 341 -24.01 8.45 3.30
C PHE A 341 -22.94 8.73 2.23
N VAL A 342 -23.28 8.61 0.94
CA VAL A 342 -22.33 8.86 -0.16
C VAL A 342 -21.80 10.29 -0.09
N LEU A 343 -22.70 11.27 0.08
CA LEU A 343 -22.36 12.69 0.17
C LEU A 343 -21.54 13.02 1.43
N GLY A 344 -21.95 12.54 2.61
CA GLY A 344 -21.24 12.77 3.88
C GLY A 344 -19.82 12.21 3.86
N VAL A 345 -19.62 11.01 3.31
CA VAL A 345 -18.29 10.41 3.13
C VAL A 345 -17.49 11.17 2.06
N TRP A 346 -18.08 11.53 0.91
CA TRP A 346 -17.37 12.28 -0.12
C TRP A 346 -16.89 13.65 0.36
N VAL A 347 -17.70 14.42 1.09
CA VAL A 347 -17.32 15.74 1.62
C VAL A 347 -16.12 15.63 2.57
N VAL A 348 -16.14 14.66 3.50
CA VAL A 348 -15.04 14.49 4.46
C VAL A 348 -13.79 13.96 3.78
N LEU A 349 -13.90 12.93 2.94
CA LEU A 349 -12.75 12.37 2.23
C LEU A 349 -12.12 13.39 1.27
N TRP A 350 -12.92 14.24 0.62
CA TRP A 350 -12.42 15.35 -0.22
C TRP A 350 -11.68 16.41 0.60
N GLY A 351 -12.21 16.77 1.78
CA GLY A 351 -11.51 17.65 2.72
C GLY A 351 -10.17 17.07 3.18
N VAL A 352 -10.14 15.76 3.46
CA VAL A 352 -8.91 15.03 3.81
C VAL A 352 -7.92 15.01 2.65
N ALA A 353 -8.37 14.65 1.44
CA ALA A 353 -7.54 14.60 0.23
C ALA A 353 -6.95 15.99 -0.11
N ARG A 354 -7.72 17.07 0.06
CA ARG A 354 -7.23 18.44 -0.13
C ARG A 354 -6.24 18.88 0.96
N ARG A 355 -6.37 18.39 2.19
CA ARG A 355 -5.52 18.83 3.32
C ARG A 355 -4.24 18.00 3.49
N TRP A 356 -4.23 16.73 3.07
CA TRP A 356 -3.11 15.80 3.28
C TRP A 356 -2.70 14.98 2.04
N GLY A 357 -3.32 15.21 0.88
CA GLY A 357 -3.10 14.44 -0.34
C GLY A 357 -4.09 13.26 -0.47
N ALA A 358 -4.51 12.96 -1.70
CA ALA A 358 -5.41 11.84 -1.99
C ALA A 358 -4.79 10.47 -1.64
N GLU A 359 -3.46 10.40 -1.57
CA GLU A 359 -2.68 9.22 -1.19
C GLU A 359 -3.00 8.76 0.24
N ALA A 360 -3.38 9.69 1.12
CA ALA A 360 -3.82 9.37 2.48
C ALA A 360 -5.10 8.52 2.54
N LEU A 361 -5.83 8.40 1.42
CA LEU A 361 -7.05 7.60 1.30
C LEU A 361 -6.82 6.21 0.69
N ASP A 362 -5.60 5.89 0.26
CA ASP A 362 -5.29 4.58 -0.34
C ASP A 362 -5.46 3.46 0.71
N PRO A 363 -6.39 2.50 0.51
CA PRO A 363 -6.59 1.40 1.45
C PRO A 363 -5.33 0.53 1.63
N ALA A 364 -4.43 0.47 0.64
CA ALA A 364 -3.14 -0.18 0.77
C ALA A 364 -2.22 0.56 1.75
N LEU A 365 -2.25 1.90 1.78
CA LEU A 365 -1.53 2.69 2.78
C LEU A 365 -2.08 2.43 4.19
N GLY A 366 -3.41 2.35 4.32
CA GLY A 366 -4.09 1.94 5.57
C GLY A 366 -3.67 0.53 6.04
N LEU A 367 -3.51 -0.42 5.11
CA LEU A 367 -2.96 -1.75 5.38
C LEU A 367 -1.48 -1.69 5.82
N ALA A 368 -0.64 -0.89 5.16
CA ALA A 368 0.77 -0.70 5.53
C ALA A 368 0.92 -0.10 6.94
N ALA A 369 0.14 0.94 7.28
CA ALA A 369 0.06 1.47 8.63
C ALA A 369 -0.44 0.41 9.64
N GLY A 370 -1.36 -0.47 9.24
CA GLY A 370 -1.78 -1.64 10.02
C GLY A 370 -0.63 -2.63 10.29
N LEU A 371 0.20 -2.91 9.28
CA LEU A 371 1.38 -3.77 9.41
C LEU A 371 2.43 -3.14 10.34
N VAL A 372 2.74 -1.84 10.20
CA VAL A 372 3.67 -1.14 11.10
C VAL A 372 3.15 -1.20 12.54
N ARG A 373 1.87 -0.89 12.80
CA ARG A 373 1.27 -1.01 14.14
C ARG A 373 1.36 -2.43 14.71
N ARG A 374 1.22 -3.48 13.86
CA ARG A 374 1.37 -4.88 14.27
C ARG A 374 2.82 -5.26 14.60
N ALA A 375 3.78 -4.84 13.78
CA ALA A 375 5.22 -5.02 13.98
C ALA A 375 5.65 -4.43 15.34
N ARG A 376 5.31 -3.16 15.59
CA ARG A 376 5.56 -2.47 16.87
C ARG A 376 4.98 -3.23 18.07
N ARG A 377 3.70 -3.62 18.02
CA ARG A 377 3.02 -4.36 19.11
C ARG A 377 3.67 -5.71 19.40
N ARG A 378 4.24 -6.38 18.40
CA ARG A 378 4.94 -7.67 18.53
C ARG A 378 6.41 -7.54 18.98
N ARG A 379 6.91 -6.32 19.24
CA ARG A 379 8.34 -6.02 19.52
C ARG A 379 9.30 -6.47 18.40
N ALA A 380 8.77 -6.68 17.19
CA ALA A 380 9.51 -7.02 15.98
C ALA A 380 9.32 -5.85 14.99
N PRO A 381 10.11 -4.77 15.09
CA PRO A 381 9.82 -3.47 14.50
C PRO A 381 9.87 -3.48 12.96
N ALA A 382 9.50 -2.35 12.35
CA ALA A 382 9.76 -2.12 10.93
C ALA A 382 11.22 -1.73 10.71
N VAL A 383 11.85 -2.27 9.66
CA VAL A 383 13.12 -1.81 9.12
C VAL A 383 12.88 -1.33 7.69
N VAL A 384 13.61 -0.30 7.28
CA VAL A 384 13.49 0.30 5.96
C VAL A 384 14.72 -0.07 5.13
N LEU A 385 14.52 -0.49 3.89
CA LEU A 385 15.57 -0.70 2.89
C LEU A 385 15.37 0.31 1.77
N THR A 386 16.24 1.33 1.69
CA THR A 386 16.13 2.41 0.70
C THR A 386 17.06 2.22 -0.49
N GLY A 387 16.73 2.85 -1.63
CA GLY A 387 17.61 3.06 -2.78
C GLY A 387 17.32 4.38 -3.49
N ALA A 388 18.06 4.66 -4.57
CA ALA A 388 18.18 6.00 -5.16
C ALA A 388 16.84 6.69 -5.51
N GLY A 389 15.78 5.93 -5.81
CA GLY A 389 14.43 6.45 -6.05
C GLY A 389 13.74 7.09 -4.82
N VAL A 390 14.38 7.13 -3.64
CA VAL A 390 13.94 7.99 -2.52
C VAL A 390 14.53 9.41 -2.60
N SER A 391 15.64 9.59 -3.33
CA SER A 391 16.40 10.85 -3.45
C SER A 391 16.18 11.58 -4.78
N THR A 392 15.45 10.99 -5.73
CA THR A 392 15.05 11.65 -7.00
C THR A 392 14.27 12.94 -6.77
N ALA A 393 13.32 12.94 -5.82
CA ALA A 393 12.59 14.13 -5.38
C ALA A 393 13.45 15.16 -4.62
N SER A 394 14.73 14.87 -4.36
CA SER A 394 15.74 15.82 -3.85
C SER A 394 16.68 16.35 -4.93
N GLY A 395 16.45 16.02 -6.21
CA GLY A 395 17.30 16.42 -7.34
C GLY A 395 18.54 15.54 -7.56
N ILE A 396 18.68 14.43 -6.83
CA ILE A 396 19.73 13.45 -7.04
C ILE A 396 19.25 12.42 -8.08
N PRO A 397 19.92 12.26 -9.23
CA PRO A 397 19.51 11.28 -10.25
C PRO A 397 19.56 9.83 -9.74
N ASP A 398 18.85 8.92 -10.41
CA ASP A 398 18.87 7.48 -10.09
C ASP A 398 19.74 6.65 -11.05
N TYR A 399 20.13 5.44 -10.62
CA TYR A 399 21.02 4.57 -11.40
C TYR A 399 20.41 4.10 -12.74
N VAL A 400 19.10 4.31 -12.96
CA VAL A 400 18.41 4.00 -14.22
C VAL A 400 18.59 5.15 -15.22
N SER A 401 18.62 6.40 -14.74
CA SER A 401 18.92 7.59 -15.55
C SER A 401 20.40 7.71 -15.96
N GLY A 402 21.32 7.14 -15.18
CA GLY A 402 22.76 7.12 -15.45
C GLY A 402 23.48 8.49 -15.40
N ALA A 403 22.78 9.58 -15.07
CA ALA A 403 23.16 10.95 -15.40
C ALA A 403 24.44 11.53 -14.75
N TRP A 404 25.12 10.78 -13.87
CA TRP A 404 26.40 11.18 -13.26
C TRP A 404 27.60 10.32 -13.70
N LEU A 405 27.35 9.22 -14.43
CA LEU A 405 28.41 8.54 -15.15
C LEU A 405 28.80 9.37 -16.37
N ASP A 406 29.94 9.06 -16.96
CA ASP A 406 30.29 9.61 -18.26
C ASP A 406 29.80 8.68 -19.37
N PRO A 407 29.02 9.17 -20.36
CA PRO A 407 28.46 8.31 -21.39
C PRO A 407 29.53 7.70 -22.32
N GLU A 408 30.74 8.26 -22.36
CA GLU A 408 31.86 7.73 -23.15
C GLU A 408 32.68 6.67 -22.40
N VAL A 409 32.52 6.56 -21.07
CA VAL A 409 33.27 5.61 -20.23
C VAL A 409 32.42 4.36 -19.92
N PRO A 410 32.89 3.15 -20.29
CA PRO A 410 32.18 1.91 -19.97
C PRO A 410 31.89 1.74 -18.47
N VAL A 411 30.67 1.30 -18.12
CA VAL A 411 30.26 1.07 -16.71
C VAL A 411 31.21 0.14 -15.95
N ALA A 412 31.86 -0.79 -16.67
CA ALA A 412 32.85 -1.71 -16.11
C ALA A 412 34.15 -1.02 -15.64
N ASP A 413 34.51 0.14 -16.19
CA ASP A 413 35.77 0.82 -15.85
C ASP A 413 35.68 1.61 -14.53
N TYR A 414 34.47 1.76 -13.99
CA TYR A 414 34.19 2.22 -12.62
C TYR A 414 34.25 1.09 -11.57
N ALA A 415 34.62 -0.14 -11.95
CA ALA A 415 34.76 -1.27 -11.04
C ALA A 415 36.03 -1.20 -10.19
N HIS A 416 36.03 -1.89 -9.05
CA HIS A 416 37.10 -1.82 -8.06
C HIS A 416 38.43 -2.41 -8.55
N ASP A 417 38.38 -3.51 -9.31
CA ASP A 417 39.54 -4.10 -9.97
C ASP A 417 40.15 -3.14 -10.99
N ARG A 418 39.32 -2.40 -11.74
CA ARG A 418 39.75 -1.37 -12.69
C ARG A 418 40.36 -0.15 -12.00
N PHE A 419 39.77 0.31 -10.90
CA PHE A 419 40.35 1.34 -10.03
C PHE A 419 41.74 0.93 -9.53
N LEU A 420 41.94 -0.32 -9.09
CA LEU A 420 43.28 -0.78 -8.67
C LEU A 420 44.26 -0.88 -9.86
N ALA A 421 43.80 -1.38 -11.02
CA ALA A 421 44.66 -1.70 -12.15
C ALA A 421 45.09 -0.50 -13.04
N SER A 422 44.30 0.58 -13.10
CA SER A 422 44.49 1.64 -14.10
C SER A 422 44.31 3.05 -13.53
N ARG A 423 45.29 3.94 -13.76
CA ARG A 423 45.17 5.37 -13.41
C ARG A 423 44.02 6.05 -14.14
N ALA A 424 43.80 5.76 -15.43
CA ALA A 424 42.69 6.34 -16.17
C ALA A 424 41.32 5.94 -15.59
N CYS A 425 41.19 4.69 -15.11
CA CYS A 425 39.99 4.24 -14.40
C CYS A 425 39.83 4.91 -13.03
N ARG A 426 40.93 5.18 -12.29
CA ARG A 426 40.88 5.99 -11.06
C ARG A 426 40.43 7.41 -11.34
N GLU A 427 41.00 8.07 -12.34
CA GLU A 427 40.67 9.44 -12.72
C GLU A 427 39.20 9.55 -13.15
N ALA A 428 38.72 8.64 -14.00
CA ALA A 428 37.30 8.56 -14.38
C ALA A 428 36.39 8.32 -13.16
N TYR A 429 36.76 7.44 -12.23
CA TYR A 429 36.01 7.18 -11.00
C TYR A 429 35.97 8.40 -10.06
N TRP A 430 37.10 9.09 -9.89
CA TRP A 430 37.19 10.36 -9.15
C TRP A 430 36.31 11.44 -9.78
N ASN A 431 36.38 11.61 -11.11
CA ASN A 431 35.57 12.56 -11.86
C ASN A 431 34.05 12.27 -11.73
N ALA A 432 33.62 11.01 -11.85
CA ALA A 432 32.21 10.63 -11.68
C ALA A 432 31.74 10.79 -10.22
N CYS A 433 32.58 10.45 -9.24
CA CYS A 433 32.27 10.67 -7.83
C CYS A 433 32.21 12.18 -7.49
N HIS A 434 33.08 13.01 -8.07
CA HIS A 434 33.01 14.46 -7.90
C HIS A 434 31.76 15.05 -8.55
N ARG A 435 31.44 14.62 -9.79
CA ARG A 435 30.19 14.98 -10.50
C ARG A 435 28.97 14.64 -9.65
N PHE A 436 28.88 13.41 -9.11
CA PHE A 436 27.80 13.00 -8.21
C PHE A 436 27.76 13.83 -6.91
N ARG A 437 28.91 14.06 -6.25
CA ARG A 437 29.00 14.88 -5.02
C ARG A 437 28.48 16.30 -5.21
N ARG A 438 28.67 16.90 -6.40
CA ARG A 438 28.11 18.23 -6.71
C ARG A 438 26.58 18.23 -6.72
N HIS A 439 25.92 17.12 -7.05
CA HIS A 439 24.46 16.97 -6.88
C HIS A 439 24.08 16.79 -5.40
N THR A 440 24.81 15.97 -4.62
CA THR A 440 24.45 15.70 -3.23
C THR A 440 24.61 16.91 -2.32
N VAL A 441 25.67 17.71 -2.50
CA VAL A 441 25.91 18.95 -1.73
C VAL A 441 24.85 20.04 -2.00
N ALA A 442 24.25 20.04 -3.20
CA ALA A 442 23.15 20.94 -3.54
C ALA A 442 21.76 20.41 -3.10
N ALA A 443 21.64 19.11 -2.84
CA ALA A 443 20.38 18.47 -2.48
C ALA A 443 19.95 18.80 -1.04
N ARG A 444 18.64 18.74 -0.79
CA ARG A 444 18.06 18.83 0.56
C ARG A 444 17.15 17.63 0.82
N PRO A 445 17.01 17.16 2.08
CA PRO A 445 16.12 16.04 2.39
C PRO A 445 14.65 16.38 2.11
N ASN A 446 14.07 15.66 1.16
CA ASN A 446 12.68 15.77 0.75
C ASN A 446 11.71 15.18 1.81
N PRO A 447 10.37 15.30 1.63
CA PRO A 447 9.40 14.80 2.61
C PRO A 447 9.49 13.29 2.92
N ALA A 448 10.02 12.45 2.02
CA ALA A 448 10.24 11.03 2.30
C ALA A 448 11.23 10.83 3.46
N HIS A 449 12.38 11.52 3.38
CA HIS A 449 13.44 11.45 4.38
C HIS A 449 12.97 12.02 5.73
N ARG A 450 12.32 13.19 5.71
CA ARG A 450 11.75 13.83 6.91
C ARG A 450 10.70 12.93 7.59
N ALA A 451 9.88 12.21 6.81
CA ALA A 451 8.91 11.25 7.34
C ALA A 451 9.57 9.97 7.91
N LEU A 452 10.66 9.47 7.30
CA LEU A 452 11.42 8.35 7.86
C LEU A 452 12.08 8.71 9.18
N ALA A 453 12.68 9.90 9.30
CA ALA A 453 13.25 10.40 10.54
C ALA A 453 12.19 10.53 11.65
N GLU A 454 10.99 11.05 11.35
CA GLU A 454 9.88 11.09 12.32
C GLU A 454 9.40 9.68 12.70
N LEU A 455 9.30 8.74 11.76
CA LEU A 455 8.92 7.35 12.01
C LEU A 455 9.97 6.60 12.86
N GLU A 456 11.25 6.87 12.66
CA GLU A 456 12.34 6.35 13.51
C GLU A 456 12.28 6.96 14.91
N ARG A 457 12.23 8.29 15.01
CA ARG A 457 12.14 9.04 16.28
C ARG A 457 10.93 8.64 17.13
N ARG A 458 9.82 8.26 16.49
CA ARG A 458 8.61 7.75 17.16
C ARG A 458 8.71 6.27 17.53
N GLY A 459 9.76 5.55 17.13
CA GLY A 459 9.93 4.11 17.35
C GLY A 459 9.00 3.24 16.50
N ALA A 460 8.60 3.71 15.32
CA ALA A 460 7.81 2.97 14.33
C ALA A 460 8.69 2.23 13.32
N VAL A 461 9.78 2.89 12.90
CA VAL A 461 10.95 2.29 12.27
C VAL A 461 12.04 2.10 13.34
N ALA A 462 12.84 1.04 13.23
CA ALA A 462 14.00 0.80 14.10
C ALA A 462 15.35 1.08 13.44
N ALA A 463 15.45 0.99 12.11
CA ALA A 463 16.63 1.32 11.33
C ALA A 463 16.28 1.64 9.87
N VAL A 464 17.09 2.49 9.24
CA VAL A 464 17.10 2.76 7.80
C VAL A 464 18.38 2.19 7.21
N VAL A 465 18.28 1.02 6.58
CA VAL A 465 19.36 0.42 5.79
C VAL A 465 19.32 1.04 4.40
N THR A 466 20.38 1.73 3.99
CA THR A 466 20.41 2.50 2.74
C THR A 466 21.45 1.97 1.75
N GLN A 467 21.04 1.87 0.49
CA GLN A 467 21.93 1.69 -0.67
C GLN A 467 22.46 3.03 -1.20
N ASN A 468 21.94 4.16 -0.70
CA ASN A 468 22.37 5.50 -1.10
C ASN A 468 23.59 5.92 -0.30
N VAL A 469 24.37 6.81 -0.89
CA VAL A 469 25.61 7.35 -0.35
C VAL A 469 25.54 8.87 -0.15
N ASP A 470 24.32 9.42 -0.13
CA ASP A 470 24.00 10.85 -0.27
C ASP A 470 23.85 11.64 1.05
N GLY A 471 23.88 10.96 2.21
CA GLY A 471 23.73 11.57 3.54
C GLY A 471 22.32 12.11 3.86
N LEU A 472 21.35 12.01 2.95
CA LEU A 472 20.05 12.70 3.10
C LEU A 472 19.17 12.15 4.23
N HIS A 473 19.37 10.90 4.66
CA HIS A 473 18.68 10.35 5.84
C HIS A 473 19.19 11.01 7.13
N GLN A 474 20.50 11.11 7.29
CA GLN A 474 21.14 11.75 8.44
C GLN A 474 20.81 13.24 8.48
N ALA A 475 20.87 13.94 7.34
CA ALA A 475 20.48 15.34 7.22
C ALA A 475 18.97 15.58 7.47
N ALA A 476 18.11 14.55 7.38
CA ALA A 476 16.71 14.62 7.82
C ALA A 476 16.50 14.36 9.31
N GLY A 477 17.55 13.94 10.04
CA GLY A 477 17.50 13.62 11.47
C GLY A 477 17.31 12.13 11.80
N SER A 478 17.36 11.22 10.82
CA SER A 478 17.46 9.77 11.07
C SER A 478 18.79 9.45 11.76
N ARG A 479 18.79 8.55 12.75
CA ARG A 479 19.98 8.24 13.58
C ARG A 479 20.42 6.80 13.42
N ALA A 480 19.48 5.86 13.35
CA ALA A 480 19.73 4.44 13.10
C ALA A 480 19.90 4.14 11.60
N VAL A 481 20.86 4.81 10.95
CA VAL A 481 21.16 4.64 9.52
C VAL A 481 22.30 3.65 9.31
N VAL A 482 22.15 2.72 8.37
CA VAL A 482 23.18 1.74 7.97
C VAL A 482 23.51 1.90 6.49
N GLU A 483 24.68 2.43 6.20
CA GLU A 483 25.14 2.77 4.85
C GLU A 483 25.81 1.57 4.16
N LEU A 484 25.04 0.78 3.41
CA LEU A 484 25.56 -0.44 2.75
C LEU A 484 26.67 -0.13 1.74
N HIS A 485 26.53 0.97 0.99
CA HIS A 485 27.45 1.35 -0.08
C HIS A 485 28.36 2.53 0.32
N GLY A 486 28.48 2.82 1.61
CA GLY A 486 29.30 3.93 2.12
C GLY A 486 28.66 5.31 1.91
N ASN A 487 29.48 6.36 1.82
CA ASN A 487 29.04 7.75 1.84
C ASN A 487 29.96 8.65 0.98
N ILE A 488 29.39 9.56 0.18
CA ILE A 488 30.12 10.44 -0.74
C ILE A 488 30.79 11.64 -0.06
N GLU A 489 30.42 12.01 1.16
CA GLU A 489 30.92 13.21 1.85
C GLU A 489 32.41 13.13 2.21
N GLY A 490 32.99 11.93 2.20
CA GLY A 490 34.39 11.69 2.55
C GLY A 490 35.11 10.68 1.65
N LEU A 491 36.38 10.47 1.99
CA LEU A 491 37.32 9.55 1.35
C LEU A 491 37.74 8.47 2.35
N ARG A 492 38.28 7.36 1.85
CA ARG A 492 38.87 6.27 2.63
C ARG A 492 40.22 5.86 2.03
N CYS A 493 41.23 5.64 2.87
CA CYS A 493 42.47 4.98 2.47
C CYS A 493 42.25 3.48 2.26
N LEU A 494 42.73 2.94 1.14
CA LEU A 494 42.62 1.51 0.84
C LEU A 494 43.57 0.63 1.69
N GLY A 495 44.69 1.18 2.15
CA GLY A 495 45.64 0.48 3.03
C GLY A 495 45.23 0.47 4.50
N CYS A 496 45.15 1.63 5.15
CA CYS A 496 44.90 1.74 6.59
C CYS A 496 43.43 1.99 6.98
N GLY A 497 42.53 2.21 6.02
CA GLY A 497 41.11 2.45 6.29
C GLY A 497 40.76 3.83 6.87
N LEU A 498 41.74 4.70 7.18
CA LEU A 498 41.51 6.07 7.67
C LEU A 498 40.60 6.86 6.72
N ARG A 499 39.72 7.68 7.29
CA ARG A 499 38.83 8.58 6.56
C ARG A 499 39.46 9.98 6.42
N TYR A 500 39.21 10.61 5.27
CA TYR A 500 39.65 11.98 4.97
C TYR A 500 38.48 12.80 4.42
N ALA A 501 38.54 14.13 4.58
CA ALA A 501 37.65 15.03 3.84
C ALA A 501 38.04 15.09 2.36
N TRP A 502 37.14 15.55 1.50
CA TRP A 502 37.48 15.84 0.10
C TRP A 502 38.50 16.99 0.00
N PRO A 503 39.43 16.96 -0.97
CA PRO A 503 40.25 18.11 -1.31
C PRO A 503 39.38 19.28 -1.80
N ARG A 504 39.92 20.50 -1.77
CA ARG A 504 39.26 21.68 -2.36
C ARG A 504 39.34 21.67 -3.89
N ASP A 505 40.47 21.23 -4.40
CA ASP A 505 40.85 21.25 -5.82
C ASP A 505 40.84 19.83 -6.40
N GLU A 506 40.78 19.70 -7.73
CA GLU A 506 40.72 18.42 -8.45
C GLU A 506 42.10 17.71 -8.53
N VAL A 507 42.75 17.55 -7.39
CA VAL A 507 44.15 17.07 -7.25
C VAL A 507 44.42 15.70 -7.89
N TRP A 508 43.37 14.87 -8.08
CA TRP A 508 43.47 13.57 -8.75
C TRP A 508 43.87 13.66 -10.22
N LEU A 509 43.63 14.81 -10.88
CA LEU A 509 44.08 15.06 -12.26
C LEU A 509 45.62 15.12 -12.33
N ALA A 510 46.26 15.72 -11.32
CA ALA A 510 47.73 15.78 -11.24
C ALA A 510 48.33 14.42 -10.83
N GLY A 511 47.77 13.75 -9.82
CA GLY A 511 48.25 12.44 -9.37
C GLY A 511 47.28 11.71 -8.46
N ASP A 512 47.42 10.38 -8.39
CA ASP A 512 46.61 9.53 -7.50
C ASP A 512 46.70 10.04 -6.04
N PRO A 513 45.60 10.47 -5.39
CA PRO A 513 45.67 11.02 -4.05
C PRO A 513 46.10 9.97 -3.02
N LEU A 514 47.12 10.28 -2.21
CA LEU A 514 47.75 9.33 -1.28
C LEU A 514 47.40 9.62 0.19
N CYS A 515 47.37 8.56 1.00
CA CYS A 515 47.18 8.64 2.43
C CYS A 515 48.45 9.12 3.14
N GLY A 516 48.39 10.29 3.80
CA GLY A 516 49.52 10.84 4.56
C GLY A 516 50.00 10.00 5.74
N ALA A 517 49.29 8.94 6.14
CA ALA A 517 49.68 8.03 7.22
C ALA A 517 50.33 6.71 6.76
N CYS A 518 50.16 6.29 5.50
CA CYS A 518 50.73 5.01 5.01
C CYS A 518 51.04 4.95 3.50
N GLY A 519 50.97 6.06 2.78
CA GLY A 519 51.30 6.16 1.35
C GLY A 519 50.31 5.48 0.38
N SER A 520 49.42 4.61 0.86
CA SER A 520 48.42 3.91 0.04
C SER A 520 47.34 4.86 -0.50
N TRP A 521 46.78 4.54 -1.68
CA TRP A 521 45.75 5.35 -2.36
C TRP A 521 44.55 5.68 -1.46
N LEU A 522 44.06 6.91 -1.61
CA LEU A 522 42.71 7.33 -1.21
C LEU A 522 41.73 7.03 -2.34
N LYS A 523 40.50 6.69 -1.97
CA LYS A 523 39.36 6.54 -2.84
C LYS A 523 38.14 7.22 -2.18
N PRO A 524 37.20 7.82 -2.93
CA PRO A 524 35.89 8.18 -2.40
C PRO A 524 35.29 7.05 -1.56
N ALA A 525 34.68 7.37 -0.41
CA ALA A 525 34.21 6.39 0.57
C ALA A 525 32.89 5.69 0.16
N VAL A 526 32.70 5.50 -1.15
CA VAL A 526 31.59 4.81 -1.82
C VAL A 526 32.06 3.44 -2.30
N ILE A 527 31.24 2.41 -2.17
CA ILE A 527 31.54 1.06 -2.67
C ILE A 527 31.42 1.03 -4.20
N ALA A 528 32.50 0.67 -4.89
CA ALA A 528 32.54 0.49 -6.33
C ALA A 528 31.97 -0.87 -6.78
N LEU A 529 31.71 -1.03 -8.08
CA LEU A 529 31.26 -2.32 -8.62
C LEU A 529 32.34 -3.40 -8.36
N GLY A 530 31.96 -4.50 -7.71
CA GLY A 530 32.89 -5.58 -7.35
C GLY A 530 33.74 -5.34 -6.09
N GLU A 531 33.54 -4.24 -5.37
CA GLU A 531 34.13 -4.02 -4.04
C GLU A 531 33.31 -4.74 -2.95
N ASP A 532 33.98 -5.34 -1.97
CA ASP A 532 33.30 -5.96 -0.82
C ASP A 532 32.59 -4.89 0.03
N LEU A 533 31.37 -5.20 0.50
CA LEU A 533 30.63 -4.34 1.42
C LEU A 533 31.37 -4.22 2.77
N PRO A 534 31.24 -3.09 3.50
CA PRO A 534 31.75 -2.98 4.86
C PRO A 534 31.12 -4.06 5.74
N LEU A 535 31.96 -4.91 6.37
CA LEU A 535 31.51 -6.09 7.11
C LEU A 535 30.64 -5.72 8.33
N ASP A 536 30.94 -4.57 8.95
CA ASP A 536 30.19 -3.92 10.01
C ASP A 536 28.81 -3.44 9.54
N ALA A 537 28.75 -2.71 8.42
CA ALA A 537 27.48 -2.26 7.83
C ALA A 537 26.61 -3.45 7.38
N TRP A 538 27.21 -4.48 6.79
CA TRP A 538 26.50 -5.70 6.41
C TRP A 538 25.98 -6.49 7.62
N ALA A 539 26.79 -6.62 8.68
CA ALA A 539 26.36 -7.29 9.91
C ALA A 539 25.21 -6.54 10.60
N ALA A 540 25.30 -5.21 10.72
CA ALA A 540 24.23 -4.38 11.25
C ALA A 540 22.95 -4.46 10.41
N ALA A 541 23.06 -4.55 9.08
CA ALA A 541 21.92 -4.71 8.18
C ALA A 541 21.24 -6.07 8.32
N ASP A 542 21.98 -7.19 8.37
CA ASP A 542 21.34 -8.50 8.60
C ASP A 542 20.81 -8.62 10.02
N GLU A 543 21.42 -8.02 11.05
CA GLU A 543 20.84 -8.05 12.41
C GLU A 543 19.53 -7.26 12.49
N ALA A 544 19.49 -6.04 11.93
CA ALA A 544 18.27 -5.24 11.86
C ALA A 544 17.16 -5.99 11.11
N VAL A 545 17.48 -6.57 9.94
CA VAL A 545 16.54 -7.39 9.16
C VAL A 545 16.17 -8.69 9.89
N ALA A 546 17.08 -9.30 10.65
CA ALA A 546 16.80 -10.51 11.43
C ALA A 546 15.80 -10.30 12.55
N ARG A 547 15.73 -9.08 13.08
CA ARG A 547 14.86 -8.67 14.20
C ARG A 547 13.57 -7.98 13.73
N CYS A 548 13.43 -7.69 12.43
CA CYS A 548 12.26 -7.00 11.89
C CYS A 548 11.04 -7.93 11.73
N GLY A 549 9.84 -7.41 12.02
CA GLY A 549 8.57 -8.07 11.67
C GLY A 549 8.02 -7.59 10.33
N LEU A 550 8.63 -6.56 9.77
CA LEU A 550 8.20 -5.83 8.58
C LEU A 550 9.40 -5.16 7.89
N LEU A 551 9.57 -5.42 6.60
CA LEU A 551 10.54 -4.71 5.75
C LEU A 551 9.78 -3.73 4.84
N LEU A 552 10.11 -2.45 4.94
CA LEU A 552 9.64 -1.40 4.02
C LEU A 552 10.72 -1.18 2.96
N VAL A 553 10.46 -1.57 1.71
CA VAL A 553 11.42 -1.44 0.60
C VAL A 553 11.06 -0.20 -0.22
N VAL A 554 11.88 0.84 -0.16
CA VAL A 554 11.54 2.19 -0.64
C VAL A 554 12.48 2.64 -1.76
N GLY A 555 11.95 3.11 -2.88
CA GLY A 555 12.76 3.77 -3.92
C GLY A 555 13.80 2.86 -4.59
N THR A 556 13.61 1.54 -4.56
CA THR A 556 14.54 0.59 -5.18
C THR A 556 13.81 -0.49 -5.96
N GLN A 557 14.38 -0.86 -7.11
CA GLN A 557 13.94 -2.01 -7.91
C GLN A 557 14.44 -3.35 -7.35
N VAL A 558 15.31 -3.33 -6.33
CA VAL A 558 15.99 -4.51 -5.75
C VAL A 558 16.81 -5.27 -6.81
N ALA A 559 17.53 -4.53 -7.66
CA ALA A 559 18.42 -5.07 -8.69
C ALA A 559 19.78 -5.51 -8.13
N ILE A 560 20.26 -4.87 -7.06
CA ILE A 560 21.56 -5.15 -6.45
C ILE A 560 21.46 -6.36 -5.51
N SER A 561 22.48 -7.23 -5.55
CA SER A 561 22.55 -8.47 -4.77
C SER A 561 22.45 -8.25 -3.25
N SER A 562 22.99 -7.16 -2.72
CA SER A 562 22.90 -6.76 -1.31
C SER A 562 21.44 -6.60 -0.87
N ALA A 563 20.67 -5.79 -1.58
CA ALA A 563 19.25 -5.56 -1.34
C ALA A 563 18.41 -6.83 -1.55
N ALA A 564 18.71 -7.61 -2.60
CA ALA A 564 18.02 -8.88 -2.87
C ALA A 564 18.26 -9.92 -1.75
N ALA A 565 19.49 -9.99 -1.22
CA ALA A 565 19.85 -10.88 -0.11
C ALA A 565 19.15 -10.47 1.19
N LEU A 566 19.07 -9.18 1.52
CA LEU A 566 18.34 -8.67 2.69
C LEU A 566 16.82 -8.90 2.55
N LEU A 567 16.22 -8.65 1.38
CA LEU A 567 14.82 -8.98 1.10
C LEU A 567 14.54 -10.49 1.30
N ALA A 568 15.41 -11.35 0.78
CA ALA A 568 15.28 -12.80 0.96
C ALA A 568 15.49 -13.22 2.42
N ALA A 569 16.37 -12.54 3.17
CA ALA A 569 16.61 -12.77 4.58
C ALA A 569 15.40 -12.39 5.45
N ALA A 570 14.76 -11.26 5.16
CA ALA A 570 13.50 -10.84 5.79
C ALA A 570 12.39 -11.89 5.59
N ARG A 571 12.16 -12.30 4.33
CA ARG A 571 11.13 -13.31 4.01
C ARG A 571 11.41 -14.67 4.65
N ARG A 572 12.66 -15.15 4.66
CA ARG A 572 13.04 -16.41 5.35
C ARG A 572 12.75 -16.39 6.85
N ARG A 573 12.76 -15.21 7.48
CA ARG A 573 12.47 -15.02 8.91
C ARG A 573 11.00 -14.62 9.18
N GLY A 574 10.13 -14.69 8.16
CA GLY A 574 8.69 -14.46 8.31
C GLY A 574 8.25 -13.00 8.37
N ALA A 575 9.15 -12.05 8.10
CA ALA A 575 8.80 -10.64 8.03
C ALA A 575 7.88 -10.37 6.82
N ARG A 576 6.87 -9.52 7.00
CA ARG A 576 6.04 -9.03 5.87
C ARG A 576 6.83 -8.00 5.06
N VAL A 577 6.55 -7.88 3.77
CA VAL A 577 7.21 -6.89 2.90
C VAL A 577 6.19 -5.90 2.36
N VAL A 578 6.54 -4.62 2.36
CA VAL A 578 5.79 -3.55 1.69
C VAL A 578 6.75 -2.80 0.78
N PHE A 579 6.44 -2.73 -0.52
CA PHE A 579 7.18 -1.96 -1.50
C PHE A 579 6.56 -0.57 -1.66
N VAL A 580 7.39 0.47 -1.53
CA VAL A 580 7.07 1.87 -1.86
C VAL A 580 7.87 2.23 -3.10
N ASN A 581 7.29 1.98 -4.27
CA ASN A 581 7.94 2.20 -5.55
C ASN A 581 6.89 2.34 -6.66
N THR A 582 7.04 3.36 -7.50
CA THR A 582 6.23 3.56 -8.70
C THR A 582 6.61 2.57 -9.81
N GLY A 583 7.89 2.25 -9.92
CA GLY A 583 8.46 1.36 -10.95
C GLY A 583 8.22 -0.14 -10.72
N PRO A 584 8.85 -0.99 -11.55
CA PRO A 584 8.92 -2.43 -11.33
C PRO A 584 9.87 -2.78 -10.18
N VAL A 585 9.68 -3.97 -9.61
CA VAL A 585 10.64 -4.64 -8.74
C VAL A 585 11.15 -5.87 -9.49
N LEU A 586 12.47 -6.02 -9.56
CA LEU A 586 13.13 -7.09 -10.32
C LEU A 586 13.37 -8.34 -9.48
N ALA A 587 13.46 -8.21 -8.16
CA ALA A 587 13.48 -9.36 -7.25
C ALA A 587 12.12 -10.11 -7.26
N PRO A 588 12.11 -11.45 -7.06
CA PRO A 588 10.88 -12.23 -7.02
C PRO A 588 9.86 -11.68 -6.00
N VAL A 589 8.60 -11.61 -6.40
CA VAL A 589 7.48 -11.11 -5.59
C VAL A 589 6.76 -12.27 -4.90
N GLY A 590 6.48 -12.13 -3.61
CA GLY A 590 5.69 -13.08 -2.82
C GLY A 590 4.19 -12.78 -2.91
N PRO A 591 3.31 -13.79 -2.71
CA PRO A 591 1.85 -13.61 -2.76
C PRO A 591 1.29 -12.77 -1.59
N ASP A 592 2.12 -12.50 -0.59
CA ASP A 592 1.80 -11.82 0.66
C ASP A 592 2.39 -10.40 0.74
N ASP A 593 3.12 -9.96 -0.29
CA ASP A 593 3.77 -8.65 -0.38
C ASP A 593 2.76 -7.56 -0.75
N LEU A 594 2.89 -6.38 -0.14
CA LEU A 594 2.03 -5.22 -0.40
C LEU A 594 2.77 -4.20 -1.29
N PHE A 595 2.06 -3.57 -2.23
CA PHE A 595 2.64 -2.58 -3.15
C PHE A 595 1.92 -1.23 -3.02
N LEU A 596 2.68 -0.19 -2.69
CA LEU A 596 2.27 1.20 -2.70
C LEU A 596 2.90 1.86 -3.94
N ARG A 597 2.10 2.00 -5.01
CA ARG A 597 2.54 2.52 -6.33
C ARG A 597 2.49 4.03 -6.40
N ILE A 598 2.89 4.67 -5.32
CA ILE A 598 2.86 6.11 -5.07
C ILE A 598 4.31 6.57 -4.84
N PRO A 599 4.70 7.78 -5.26
CA PRO A 599 6.05 8.30 -4.98
C PRO A 599 6.38 8.31 -3.49
N ALA A 600 7.64 8.10 -3.12
CA ALA A 600 8.06 7.92 -1.73
C ALA A 600 7.78 9.16 -0.86
N GLU A 601 7.96 10.33 -1.45
CA GLU A 601 7.75 11.67 -0.88
C GLU A 601 6.28 12.04 -0.67
N ARG A 602 5.34 11.25 -1.21
CA ARG A 602 3.91 11.33 -0.86
C ARG A 602 3.49 10.19 0.06
N THR A 603 3.99 8.97 -0.22
CA THR A 603 3.66 7.75 0.54
C THR A 603 4.08 7.83 2.00
N LEU A 604 5.32 8.24 2.29
CA LEU A 604 5.89 8.16 3.63
C LEU A 604 5.32 9.24 4.59
N PRO A 605 5.11 10.51 4.19
CA PRO A 605 4.36 11.47 4.99
C PRO A 605 2.93 11.01 5.30
N ALA A 606 2.22 10.42 4.32
CA ALA A 606 0.87 9.91 4.54
C ALA A 606 0.86 8.66 5.45
N LEU A 607 1.89 7.79 5.36
CA LEU A 607 2.08 6.67 6.28
C LEU A 607 2.30 7.16 7.73
N ALA A 608 3.10 8.21 7.92
CA ALA A 608 3.32 8.82 9.23
C ALA A 608 2.04 9.43 9.82
N LEU A 609 1.25 10.13 8.99
CA LEU A 609 -0.07 10.66 9.36
C LEU A 609 -1.02 9.56 9.87
N LEU A 610 -1.15 8.44 9.13
CA LEU A 610 -1.99 7.31 9.56
C LEU A 610 -1.46 6.54 10.78
N LEU A 611 -0.20 6.78 11.16
CA LEU A 611 0.44 6.24 12.36
C LEU A 611 0.37 7.20 13.57
N ASP A 612 -0.43 8.26 13.48
CA ASP A 612 -0.55 9.34 14.47
C ASP A 612 0.82 10.01 14.80
N CYS A 613 1.76 9.96 13.85
CA CYS A 613 3.11 10.51 13.95
C CYS A 613 3.14 11.85 13.18
N PRO A 614 3.06 13.01 13.86
CA PRO A 614 3.01 14.30 13.19
C PRO A 614 4.37 14.63 12.55
N THR A 615 4.46 14.44 11.24
CA THR A 615 5.49 15.08 10.43
C THR A 615 5.35 16.59 10.55
N ASP A 616 6.48 17.30 10.59
CA ASP A 616 6.44 18.75 10.58
C ASP A 616 5.97 19.24 9.21
N THR A 617 4.68 19.56 9.17
CA THR A 617 3.94 20.14 8.04
C THR A 617 3.66 21.63 8.29
N ARG A 618 4.37 22.25 9.24
CA ARG A 618 4.39 23.69 9.51
C ARG A 618 5.76 24.33 9.24
N GLY A 619 6.83 23.53 9.15
CA GLY A 619 8.10 23.91 8.52
C GLY A 619 8.03 23.85 6.99
N GLU A 620 8.27 24.99 6.33
CA GLU A 620 8.42 25.14 4.86
C GLU A 620 7.22 24.68 4.00
N SER A 621 6.09 25.37 4.09
CA SER A 621 4.99 25.24 3.10
C SER A 621 5.34 25.87 1.75
N ARG A 622 6.24 25.24 0.99
CA ARG A 622 6.44 25.46 -0.46
C ARG A 622 6.51 24.12 -1.20
N TRP A 623 5.37 23.46 -1.32
CA TRP A 623 5.10 22.70 -2.53
C TRP A 623 5.22 23.69 -3.72
N PRO A 624 5.89 23.33 -4.84
CA PRO A 624 5.88 24.17 -6.03
C PRO A 624 4.44 24.36 -6.51
N ARG A 625 4.15 25.56 -7.04
CA ARG A 625 2.83 25.95 -7.54
C ARG A 625 2.50 25.25 -8.85
#